data_AF-A0A1D6IUB6-F1
#
_entry.id   AF-A0A1D6IUB6-F1
#
_cell.length_a   1.000
_cell.length_b   1.000
_cell.length_c   1.000
_cell.angle_alpha   90.00
_cell.angle_beta   90.00
_cell.angle_gamma   90.00
#
_symmetry.space_group_name_H-M   'P 1'
#
loop_
_entity.id
_entity.type
_entity.pdbx_description
1 polymer ?
#
loop_
_entity_poly.entity_id
_entity_poly.type
_entity_poly.pdbx_seq_one_letter_code
_entity_poly.pdbx_strand_id
1 'polypeptide(L)'
;MTMRMVSRRGVVQLVLVSAIAWSCLDLSLSPSTSGHASPPLPSSQVNTDDLVFGGWDISIMNLADAMTRAKVLDIDLQKQLRPYMESMVPLPGVYDPDFNAANQGSRANNVIKGTKKEQVEQIIKDIMSKEISKSNVVDDMVSSNAILYGPDEHPDHVIVIKYVPYVGDSKRAMDEYTSEIFMGGKNTIVLHNTCEDSLLAAPIILDLLLLAELSTRIQLKPEGTDKFHSFHPVATILSYLTKAPLVLPGTLVVNALAKQRAMLENIMRACVGLALENNMILEYK
;
A
#
# COMPACT_ATOMS: atom_id res chain seq x y z
N MET A 1 5.14 8.74 -24.22
CA MET A 1 4.66 7.94 -25.37
C MET A 1 3.36 7.27 -24.94
N THR A 2 2.22 7.54 -25.60
CA THR A 2 0.93 7.00 -25.15
C THR A 2 0.77 5.56 -25.64
N MET A 3 1.07 4.58 -24.79
CA MET A 3 0.80 3.18 -25.08
C MET A 3 -0.71 2.93 -25.11
N ARG A 4 -1.16 2.27 -26.17
CA ARG A 4 -2.56 1.91 -26.40
C ARG A 4 -2.65 0.41 -26.59
N MET A 5 -3.61 -0.20 -25.89
CA MET A 5 -3.89 -1.63 -25.95
C MET A 5 -5.20 -1.84 -26.71
N VAL A 6 -5.26 -2.87 -27.55
CA VAL A 6 -6.52 -3.24 -28.22
C VAL A 6 -7.15 -4.38 -27.42
N SER A 7 -8.23 -4.06 -26.71
CA SER A 7 -9.05 -5.04 -25.99
C SER A 7 -10.23 -5.49 -26.85
N ARG A 8 -10.87 -6.60 -26.47
CA ARG A 8 -12.18 -7.01 -27.02
C ARG A 8 -13.25 -5.92 -26.90
N ARG A 9 -13.07 -4.94 -26.00
CA ARG A 9 -13.97 -3.79 -25.79
C ARG A 9 -13.51 -2.51 -26.49
N GLY A 10 -12.48 -2.57 -27.35
CA GLY A 10 -11.91 -1.43 -28.05
C GLY A 10 -10.53 -1.02 -27.53
N VAL A 11 -10.08 0.17 -27.91
CA VAL A 11 -8.74 0.67 -27.54
C VAL A 11 -8.77 1.18 -26.10
N VAL A 12 -7.95 0.57 -25.24
CA VAL A 12 -7.75 0.95 -23.84
C VAL A 12 -6.45 1.74 -23.72
N GLN A 13 -6.50 2.87 -23.03
CA GLN A 13 -5.33 3.67 -22.70
C GLN A 13 -4.82 3.26 -21.32
N LEU A 14 -3.49 3.21 -21.17
CA LEU A 14 -2.87 2.99 -19.87
C LEU A 14 -3.15 4.21 -18.98
N VAL A 15 -3.77 3.98 -17.82
CA VAL A 15 -4.06 5.00 -16.81
C VAL A 15 -3.55 4.49 -15.48
N LEU A 16 -2.82 5.34 -14.75
CA LEU A 16 -2.47 5.07 -13.36
C LEU A 16 -3.71 5.24 -12.49
N VAL A 17 -4.12 4.17 -11.82
CA VAL A 17 -5.20 4.21 -10.82
C VAL A 17 -4.53 4.20 -9.44
N SER A 18 -3.95 5.33 -9.03
CA SER A 18 -3.46 5.51 -7.65
C SER A 18 -4.64 5.53 -6.68
N ALA A 19 -4.50 4.88 -5.52
CA ALA A 19 -5.54 4.91 -4.48
C ALA A 19 -5.70 6.31 -3.87
N ILE A 20 -4.60 7.09 -3.81
CA ILE A 20 -4.60 8.43 -3.20
C ILE A 20 -4.96 9.53 -4.21
N ALA A 21 -4.38 9.55 -5.41
CA ALA A 21 -4.62 10.66 -6.36
C ALA A 21 -6.01 10.67 -7.02
N TRP A 22 -6.76 9.55 -6.96
CA TRP A 22 -8.17 9.52 -7.33
C TRP A 22 -9.12 9.76 -6.17
N SER A 23 -8.62 9.68 -4.92
CA SER A 23 -9.41 10.13 -3.78
C SER A 23 -9.44 11.66 -3.81
N CYS A 24 -10.49 12.22 -4.39
CA CYS A 24 -10.86 13.62 -4.21
C CYS A 24 -10.81 13.93 -2.71
N LEU A 25 -9.73 14.54 -2.24
CA LEU A 25 -9.66 15.11 -0.90
C LEU A 25 -10.59 16.33 -0.93
N ASP A 26 -11.54 16.39 0.00
CA ASP A 26 -12.45 17.51 0.06
C ASP A 26 -11.70 18.68 0.70
N LEU A 27 -11.03 19.47 -0.14
CA LEU A 27 -10.33 20.70 0.25
C LEU A 27 -11.23 21.94 0.11
N SER A 28 -12.55 21.76 0.03
CA SER A 28 -13.46 22.86 -0.26
C SER A 28 -13.43 23.92 0.85
N LEU A 29 -13.21 25.16 0.41
CA LEU A 29 -13.50 26.40 1.13
C LEU A 29 -14.55 27.12 0.29
N SER A 30 -15.83 26.75 0.39
CA SER A 30 -16.88 27.56 -0.24
C SER A 30 -18.24 27.33 0.41
N PRO A 31 -18.79 28.32 1.13
CA PRO A 31 -20.19 28.34 1.55
C PRO A 31 -21.15 28.75 0.41
N SER A 32 -20.67 29.07 -0.80
CA SER A 32 -21.46 29.80 -1.81
C SER A 32 -21.67 29.08 -3.14
N THR A 33 -21.19 27.84 -3.31
CA THR A 33 -21.44 27.03 -4.49
C THR A 33 -21.97 25.67 -4.07
N SER A 34 -23.17 25.33 -4.53
CA SER A 34 -23.92 24.09 -4.29
C SER A 34 -23.27 22.83 -4.91
N GLY A 35 -21.95 22.72 -4.86
CA GLY A 35 -21.20 21.58 -5.36
C GLY A 35 -19.93 21.44 -4.53
N HIS A 36 -19.73 20.25 -3.95
CA HIS A 36 -18.45 19.84 -3.37
C HIS A 36 -17.39 19.91 -4.48
N ALA A 37 -16.57 20.95 -4.44
CA ALA A 37 -15.42 21.08 -5.32
C ALA A 37 -14.22 20.47 -4.61
N SER A 38 -13.89 19.23 -4.98
CA SER A 38 -12.65 18.57 -4.53
C SER A 38 -11.55 18.88 -5.55
N PRO A 39 -10.62 19.81 -5.26
CA PRO A 39 -9.51 20.04 -6.17
C PRO A 39 -8.58 18.82 -6.19
N PRO A 40 -7.85 18.59 -7.30
CA PRO A 40 -6.82 17.57 -7.35
C PRO A 40 -5.74 17.84 -6.30
N LEU A 41 -5.03 16.78 -5.89
CA LEU A 41 -3.92 16.83 -4.93
C LEU A 41 -2.92 17.96 -5.24
N PRO A 42 -2.21 18.48 -4.20
CA PRO A 42 -1.29 19.60 -4.37
C PRO A 42 -0.21 19.30 -5.43
N SER A 43 0.06 20.29 -6.29
CA SER A 43 1.01 20.24 -7.41
C SER A 43 2.48 20.03 -7.01
N SER A 44 2.77 19.88 -5.72
CA SER A 44 4.10 19.66 -5.15
C SER A 44 4.46 18.18 -4.98
N GLN A 45 3.58 17.25 -5.32
CA GLN A 45 3.91 15.82 -5.32
C GLN A 45 4.85 15.46 -6.48
N VAL A 46 5.78 14.53 -6.24
CA VAL A 46 6.66 13.99 -7.27
C VAL A 46 5.79 13.26 -8.31
N ASN A 47 6.07 13.48 -9.61
CA ASN A 47 5.39 12.75 -10.66
C ASN A 47 5.89 11.29 -10.66
N THR A 48 4.99 10.33 -10.80
CA THR A 48 5.34 8.90 -10.89
C THR A 48 6.26 8.60 -12.07
N ASP A 49 6.23 9.42 -13.12
CA ASP A 49 7.11 9.29 -14.29
C ASP A 49 8.58 9.62 -13.98
N ASP A 50 8.87 10.29 -12.86
CA ASP A 50 10.23 10.67 -12.44
C ASP A 50 10.88 9.58 -11.56
N LEU A 51 10.18 8.48 -11.27
CA LEU A 51 10.68 7.39 -10.45
C LEU A 51 11.64 6.48 -11.23
N VAL A 52 12.82 6.24 -10.66
CA VAL A 52 13.81 5.28 -11.18
C VAL A 52 13.76 4.00 -10.36
N PHE A 53 13.52 2.87 -11.01
CA PHE A 53 13.37 1.57 -10.36
C PHE A 53 14.63 0.72 -10.44
N GLY A 54 14.97 0.07 -9.33
CA GLY A 54 15.99 -0.96 -9.19
C GLY A 54 15.59 -1.95 -8.08
N GLY A 55 16.34 -3.03 -7.91
CA GLY A 55 16.07 -3.99 -6.83
C GLY A 55 16.77 -5.33 -7.01
N TRP A 56 16.49 -6.24 -6.07
CA TRP A 56 17.07 -7.57 -5.98
C TRP A 56 16.00 -8.66 -6.18
N ASP A 57 16.35 -9.77 -6.83
CA ASP A 57 15.54 -10.99 -6.90
C ASP A 57 16.48 -12.19 -6.86
N ILE A 58 16.06 -13.27 -6.20
CA ILE A 58 16.78 -14.55 -6.15
C ILE A 58 16.85 -15.25 -7.52
N SER A 59 16.08 -14.76 -8.50
CA SER A 59 16.06 -15.20 -9.89
C SER A 59 16.74 -14.17 -10.80
N ILE A 60 17.63 -14.61 -11.70
CA ILE A 60 18.31 -13.75 -12.69
C ILE A 60 17.41 -13.33 -13.87
N MET A 61 16.14 -13.72 -13.86
CA MET A 61 15.20 -13.45 -14.96
C MET A 61 15.02 -11.94 -15.16
N ASN A 62 15.26 -11.45 -16.38
CA ASN A 62 15.01 -10.05 -16.72
C ASN A 62 13.52 -9.69 -16.57
N LEU A 63 13.20 -8.40 -16.48
CA LEU A 63 11.84 -7.97 -16.22
C LEU A 63 10.85 -8.26 -17.36
N ALA A 64 11.30 -8.34 -18.62
CA ALA A 64 10.42 -8.70 -19.74
C ALA A 64 9.95 -10.16 -19.65
N ASP A 65 10.86 -11.08 -19.36
CA ASP A 65 10.52 -12.49 -19.19
C ASP A 65 9.78 -12.73 -17.86
N ALA A 66 10.08 -11.94 -16.82
CA ALA A 66 9.33 -11.94 -15.56
C ALA A 66 7.87 -11.49 -15.77
N MET A 67 7.64 -10.48 -16.61
CA MET A 67 6.29 -10.02 -17.00
C MET A 67 5.50 -11.12 -17.71
N THR A 68 6.13 -11.84 -18.65
CA THR A 68 5.50 -12.99 -19.32
C THR A 68 5.22 -14.13 -18.35
N ARG A 69 6.12 -14.40 -17.40
CA ARG A 69 5.91 -15.41 -16.34
C ARG A 69 4.76 -15.02 -15.41
N ALA A 70 4.63 -13.74 -15.07
CA ALA A 70 3.61 -13.23 -14.14
C ALA A 70 2.18 -13.33 -14.72
N LYS A 71 2.03 -13.25 -16.05
CA LYS A 71 0.73 -13.36 -16.75
C LYS A 71 -0.33 -12.35 -16.28
N VAL A 72 0.12 -11.15 -15.92
CA VAL A 72 -0.75 -10.06 -15.42
C VAL A 72 -1.17 -9.13 -16.56
N LEU A 73 -0.19 -8.60 -17.29
CA LEU A 73 -0.44 -7.63 -18.36
C LEU A 73 -0.87 -8.32 -19.66
N ASP A 74 -1.69 -7.62 -20.45
CA ASP A 74 -2.11 -8.07 -21.77
C ASP A 74 -0.90 -8.29 -22.70
N ILE A 75 -0.97 -9.31 -23.55
CA ILE A 75 0.12 -9.75 -24.42
C ILE A 75 0.59 -8.62 -25.36
N ASP A 76 -0.31 -7.80 -25.88
CA ASP A 76 0.09 -6.72 -26.78
C ASP A 76 0.78 -5.58 -26.05
N LEU A 77 0.42 -5.34 -24.78
CA LEU A 77 1.16 -4.44 -23.90
C LEU A 77 2.53 -5.01 -23.55
N GLN A 78 2.63 -6.33 -23.28
CA GLN A 78 3.93 -6.97 -23.03
C GLN A 78 4.89 -6.81 -24.22
N LYS A 79 4.41 -6.98 -25.45
CA LYS A 79 5.21 -6.76 -26.67
C LYS A 79 5.71 -5.32 -26.78
N GLN A 80 4.86 -4.35 -26.46
CA GLN A 80 5.22 -2.93 -26.47
C GLN A 80 6.26 -2.59 -25.39
N LEU A 81 6.18 -3.22 -24.23
CA LEU A 81 7.08 -2.99 -23.09
C LEU A 81 8.41 -3.75 -23.17
N ARG A 82 8.46 -4.87 -23.90
CA ARG A 82 9.65 -5.73 -23.98
C ARG A 82 10.95 -4.97 -24.29
N PRO A 83 11.03 -4.06 -25.28
CA PRO A 83 12.28 -3.34 -25.59
C PRO A 83 12.82 -2.51 -24.43
N TYR A 84 11.96 -2.10 -23.49
CA TYR A 84 12.34 -1.30 -22.34
C TYR A 84 12.73 -2.16 -21.13
N MET A 85 12.17 -3.37 -21.01
CA MET A 85 12.30 -4.22 -19.82
C MET A 85 13.29 -5.38 -19.98
N GLU A 86 13.65 -5.75 -21.22
CA GLU A 86 14.52 -6.90 -21.50
C GLU A 86 15.96 -6.69 -21.00
N SER A 87 16.45 -5.45 -20.96
CA SER A 87 17.76 -5.10 -20.41
C SER A 87 17.77 -4.97 -18.89
N MET A 88 16.62 -4.97 -18.22
CA MET A 88 16.52 -4.80 -16.78
C MET A 88 16.64 -6.14 -16.08
N VAL A 89 17.80 -6.42 -15.48
CA VAL A 89 18.09 -7.64 -14.72
C VAL A 89 18.20 -7.28 -13.24
N PRO A 90 17.52 -7.99 -12.33
CA PRO A 90 17.60 -7.72 -10.90
C PRO A 90 18.98 -8.07 -10.33
N LEU A 91 19.38 -7.34 -9.29
CA LEU A 91 20.58 -7.63 -8.52
C LEU A 91 20.43 -8.94 -7.71
N PRO A 92 21.52 -9.61 -7.32
CA PRO A 92 21.44 -10.86 -6.55
C PRO A 92 20.78 -10.66 -5.19
N GLY A 93 19.76 -11.45 -4.87
CA GLY A 93 19.06 -11.38 -3.57
C GLY A 93 19.71 -12.23 -2.48
N VAL A 94 19.27 -12.06 -1.23
CA VAL A 94 19.58 -13.02 -0.14
C VAL A 94 18.56 -14.15 -0.16
N TYR A 95 19.02 -15.39 -0.04
CA TYR A 95 18.19 -16.58 0.02
C TYR A 95 18.59 -17.44 1.22
N ASP A 96 17.68 -17.61 2.15
CA ASP A 96 17.83 -18.51 3.31
C ASP A 96 16.73 -19.58 3.20
N PRO A 97 17.08 -20.85 2.86
CA PRO A 97 16.10 -21.93 2.71
C PRO A 97 15.23 -22.17 3.93
N ASP A 98 15.68 -21.80 5.14
CA ASP A 98 14.93 -22.00 6.37
C ASP A 98 13.76 -21.02 6.54
N PHE A 99 13.84 -19.85 5.88
CA PHE A 99 12.82 -18.79 5.93
C PHE A 99 11.93 -18.77 4.69
N ASN A 100 12.26 -19.57 3.67
CA ASN A 100 11.55 -19.64 2.40
C ASN A 100 10.92 -21.02 2.18
N ALA A 101 9.85 -21.08 1.40
CA ALA A 101 9.24 -22.37 1.07
C ALA A 101 10.24 -23.27 0.31
N ALA A 102 10.30 -24.55 0.68
CA ALA A 102 11.26 -25.52 0.13
C ALA A 102 11.19 -25.67 -1.41
N ASN A 103 10.06 -25.34 -2.02
CA ASN A 103 9.86 -25.37 -3.47
C ASN A 103 10.54 -24.22 -4.23
N GLN A 104 11.09 -23.21 -3.54
CA GLN A 104 11.76 -22.07 -4.16
C GLN A 104 13.22 -22.34 -4.54
N GLY A 105 13.80 -23.47 -4.12
CA GLY A 105 15.22 -23.77 -4.34
C GLY A 105 15.62 -23.81 -5.82
N SER A 106 14.75 -24.27 -6.71
CA SER A 106 15.00 -24.29 -8.16
C SER A 106 14.95 -22.91 -8.82
N ARG A 107 14.34 -21.92 -8.16
CA ARG A 107 14.26 -20.52 -8.63
C ARG A 107 15.49 -19.70 -8.22
N ALA A 108 16.15 -20.08 -7.13
CA ALA A 108 17.25 -19.35 -6.53
C ALA A 108 18.56 -19.54 -7.30
N ASN A 109 18.73 -18.82 -8.42
CA ASN A 109 19.93 -18.84 -9.26
C ASN A 109 20.71 -17.50 -9.27
N ASN A 110 20.27 -16.52 -8.48
CA ASN A 110 20.85 -15.17 -8.38
C ASN A 110 20.96 -14.75 -6.91
N VAL A 111 21.90 -15.34 -6.17
CA VAL A 111 21.97 -15.21 -4.70
C VAL A 111 23.31 -14.65 -4.23
N ILE A 112 23.28 -13.73 -3.26
CA ILE A 112 24.47 -13.25 -2.54
C ILE A 112 25.00 -14.39 -1.66
N LYS A 113 26.24 -14.82 -1.96
CA LYS A 113 26.93 -15.87 -1.21
C LYS A 113 27.70 -15.27 -0.02
N GLY A 114 28.03 -16.12 0.95
CA GLY A 114 28.85 -15.74 2.10
C GLY A 114 28.12 -15.90 3.43
N THR A 115 28.73 -15.40 4.49
CA THR A 115 28.15 -15.32 5.83
C THR A 115 27.04 -14.27 5.89
N LYS A 116 26.13 -14.37 6.87
CA LYS A 116 25.07 -13.37 7.08
C LYS A 116 25.62 -11.95 7.24
N LYS A 117 26.82 -11.81 7.83
CA LYS A 117 27.51 -10.52 7.98
C LYS A 117 27.92 -9.94 6.62
N GLU A 118 28.54 -10.74 5.76
CA GLU A 118 28.95 -10.32 4.41
C GLU A 118 27.73 -10.00 3.53
N GLN A 119 26.66 -10.79 3.64
CA GLN A 119 25.39 -10.53 2.96
C GLN A 119 24.77 -9.21 3.42
N VAL A 120 24.78 -8.93 4.72
CA VAL A 120 24.29 -7.65 5.26
C VAL A 120 25.19 -6.49 4.85
N GLU A 121 26.52 -6.64 4.80
CA GLU A 121 27.42 -5.59 4.31
C GLU A 121 27.24 -5.32 2.82
N GLN A 122 27.04 -6.36 2.00
CA GLN A 122 26.70 -6.24 0.58
C GLN A 122 25.34 -5.57 0.39
N ILE A 123 24.33 -6.00 1.15
CA ILE A 123 23.03 -5.33 1.20
C ILE A 123 23.20 -3.88 1.65
N ILE A 124 23.91 -3.55 2.71
CA ILE A 124 24.07 -2.16 3.19
C ILE A 124 24.79 -1.27 2.16
N LYS A 125 25.67 -1.87 1.35
CA LYS A 125 26.32 -1.21 0.21
C LYS A 125 25.34 -0.97 -0.95
N ASP A 126 24.39 -1.89 -1.10
CA ASP A 126 23.34 -1.90 -2.11
C ASP A 126 22.05 -1.13 -1.65
N ILE A 127 21.86 -0.95 -0.33
CA ILE A 127 20.69 -0.46 0.43
C ILE A 127 21.20 0.43 1.60
N MET A 128 21.19 1.76 1.70
CA MET A 128 20.68 2.90 0.90
C MET A 128 19.28 2.77 0.28
N SER A 129 18.51 1.73 0.59
CA SER A 129 17.14 1.48 0.12
C SER A 129 16.48 0.30 0.86
N LYS A 130 15.70 0.63 1.92
CA LYS A 130 15.12 -0.22 2.99
C LYS A 130 14.08 -1.31 2.61
N GLU A 131 13.79 -2.12 3.63
CA GLU A 131 13.03 -3.38 3.74
C GLU A 131 11.65 -3.24 4.49
N ILE A 132 10.90 -4.35 4.63
CA ILE A 132 9.42 -4.54 4.83
C ILE A 132 9.07 -5.39 6.09
N SER A 133 7.81 -5.37 6.59
CA SER A 133 7.09 -6.56 7.16
C SER A 133 5.53 -6.41 7.26
N LYS A 134 4.79 -7.49 7.62
CA LYS A 134 3.30 -7.55 7.80
C LYS A 134 2.82 -8.56 8.90
N SER A 135 1.99 -8.10 9.86
CA SER A 135 0.84 -8.79 10.55
C SER A 135 0.21 -7.87 11.63
N ASN A 136 -1.14 -7.89 11.83
CA ASN A 136 -1.99 -7.21 12.87
C ASN A 136 -2.97 -6.13 12.31
N VAL A 137 -4.25 -6.48 12.07
CA VAL A 137 -5.22 -5.53 11.46
C VAL A 137 -6.56 -5.36 12.18
N VAL A 138 -6.91 -6.25 13.11
CA VAL A 138 -8.27 -6.25 13.71
C VAL A 138 -8.22 -5.93 15.22
N ASP A 139 -7.04 -6.02 15.82
CA ASP A 139 -6.86 -5.95 17.27
C ASP A 139 -7.29 -4.60 17.86
N ASP A 140 -7.00 -3.49 17.17
CA ASP A 140 -7.34 -2.15 17.63
C ASP A 140 -8.85 -1.86 17.60
N MET A 141 -9.57 -2.43 16.64
CA MET A 141 -11.02 -2.26 16.56
C MET A 141 -11.74 -2.99 17.69
N VAL A 142 -11.29 -4.21 18.03
CA VAL A 142 -11.81 -4.97 19.17
C VAL A 142 -11.55 -4.22 20.47
N SER A 143 -10.30 -3.76 20.69
CA SER A 143 -9.95 -2.98 21.89
C SER A 143 -10.71 -1.66 22.02
N SER A 144 -11.25 -1.11 20.92
CA SER A 144 -11.95 0.18 20.95
C SER A 144 -13.37 0.14 21.52
N ASN A 145 -13.97 -1.05 21.69
CA ASN A 145 -15.37 -1.17 22.11
C ASN A 145 -15.57 -2.20 23.23
N ALA A 146 -15.37 -1.74 24.47
CA ALA A 146 -15.54 -2.54 25.69
C ALA A 146 -17.00 -2.89 26.03
N ILE A 147 -17.99 -2.38 25.29
CA ILE A 147 -19.40 -2.77 25.45
C ILE A 147 -19.67 -4.07 24.69
N LEU A 148 -19.06 -4.23 23.51
CA LEU A 148 -19.25 -5.39 22.65
C LEU A 148 -18.27 -6.53 22.95
N TYR A 149 -17.07 -6.21 23.41
CA TYR A 149 -16.03 -7.19 23.73
C TYR A 149 -15.55 -7.01 25.16
N GLY A 150 -15.49 -8.11 25.91
CA GLY A 150 -14.88 -8.16 27.23
C GLY A 150 -13.36 -8.00 27.18
N PRO A 151 -12.70 -7.88 28.34
CA PRO A 151 -11.23 -7.86 28.43
C PRO A 151 -10.64 -9.11 27.78
N ASP A 152 -9.70 -8.91 26.85
CA ASP A 152 -9.00 -9.96 26.09
C ASP A 152 -9.92 -10.88 25.24
N GLU A 153 -11.17 -10.46 25.00
CA GLU A 153 -12.09 -11.15 24.10
C GLU A 153 -11.79 -10.80 22.64
N HIS A 154 -11.63 -11.82 21.79
CA HIS A 154 -11.43 -11.66 20.36
C HIS A 154 -12.40 -12.56 19.58
N PRO A 155 -12.95 -12.07 18.45
CA PRO A 155 -13.73 -12.93 17.57
C PRO A 155 -12.84 -14.01 16.96
N ASP A 156 -13.43 -15.16 16.63
CA ASP A 156 -12.75 -16.17 15.82
C ASP A 156 -12.32 -15.57 14.48
N HIS A 157 -11.01 -15.59 14.21
CA HIS A 157 -10.43 -15.02 13.00
C HIS A 157 -9.44 -16.01 12.39
N VAL A 158 -9.87 -16.67 11.32
CA VAL A 158 -9.09 -17.70 10.62
C VAL A 158 -8.74 -17.21 9.23
N ILE A 159 -7.45 -17.19 8.91
CA ILE A 159 -6.95 -16.85 7.57
C ILE A 159 -6.45 -18.13 6.91
N VAL A 160 -7.03 -18.47 5.76
CA VAL A 160 -6.61 -19.62 4.95
C VAL A 160 -6.06 -19.12 3.61
N ILE A 161 -4.81 -19.44 3.31
CA ILE A 161 -4.20 -19.19 2.00
C ILE A 161 -3.90 -20.54 1.35
N LYS A 162 -4.58 -20.84 0.24
CA LYS A 162 -4.33 -22.05 -0.55
C LYS A 162 -3.74 -21.67 -1.91
N TYR A 163 -2.66 -22.34 -2.28
CA TYR A 163 -2.08 -22.19 -3.62
C TYR A 163 -2.87 -23.03 -4.63
N VAL A 164 -3.57 -22.34 -5.55
CA VAL A 164 -4.35 -22.97 -6.63
C VAL A 164 -3.75 -22.50 -7.96
N PRO A 165 -2.92 -23.31 -8.65
CA PRO A 165 -2.17 -22.87 -9.84
C PRO A 165 -3.05 -22.31 -10.97
N TYR A 166 -4.28 -22.81 -11.10
CA TYR A 166 -5.20 -22.43 -12.17
C TYR A 166 -5.58 -20.94 -12.14
N VAL A 167 -5.70 -20.34 -10.95
CA VAL A 167 -6.16 -18.94 -10.83
C VAL A 167 -5.06 -17.91 -11.11
N GLY A 168 -3.78 -18.31 -11.11
CA GLY A 168 -2.68 -17.40 -11.40
C GLY A 168 -2.63 -16.20 -10.44
N ASP A 169 -2.49 -14.99 -10.99
CA ASP A 169 -2.54 -13.71 -10.26
C ASP A 169 -3.96 -13.29 -9.85
N SER A 170 -4.99 -13.94 -10.42
CA SER A 170 -6.42 -13.67 -10.21
C SER A 170 -6.90 -14.28 -8.90
N LYS A 171 -6.42 -13.75 -7.79
CA LYS A 171 -6.75 -14.19 -6.44
C LYS A 171 -8.25 -14.14 -6.18
N ARG A 172 -8.71 -15.17 -5.48
CA ARG A 172 -10.07 -15.29 -4.96
C ARG A 172 -10.00 -15.14 -3.45
N ALA A 173 -10.53 -14.04 -2.94
CA ALA A 173 -10.78 -13.85 -1.52
C ALA A 173 -12.24 -14.18 -1.25
N MET A 174 -12.46 -15.04 -0.27
CA MET A 174 -13.79 -15.43 0.20
C MET A 174 -13.79 -15.19 1.70
N ASP A 175 -14.65 -14.28 2.13
CA ASP A 175 -14.71 -13.82 3.50
C ASP A 175 -16.14 -14.02 4.02
N GLU A 176 -16.27 -14.57 5.21
CA GLU A 176 -17.54 -14.72 5.91
C GLU A 176 -17.44 -13.96 7.23
N TYR A 177 -18.30 -12.97 7.40
CA TYR A 177 -18.43 -12.21 8.64
C TYR A 177 -19.75 -12.60 9.28
N THR A 178 -19.68 -13.23 10.45
CA THR A 178 -20.86 -13.52 11.27
C THR A 178 -20.81 -12.66 12.53
N SER A 179 -21.85 -11.87 12.74
CA SER A 179 -21.99 -10.94 13.86
C SER A 179 -23.26 -11.23 14.63
N GLU A 180 -23.23 -11.03 15.95
CA GLU A 180 -24.42 -11.05 16.79
C GLU A 180 -25.07 -9.66 16.81
N ILE A 181 -26.40 -9.63 16.68
CA ILE A 181 -27.21 -8.41 16.66
C ILE A 181 -28.29 -8.51 17.75
N PHE A 182 -29.18 -7.51 17.80
CA PHE A 182 -30.17 -7.36 18.87
C PHE A 182 -30.99 -8.65 19.12
N MET A 183 -31.25 -8.92 20.41
CA MET A 183 -32.01 -10.09 20.90
C MET A 183 -31.44 -11.46 20.47
N GLY A 184 -30.11 -11.56 20.35
CA GLY A 184 -29.44 -12.81 19.96
C GLY A 184 -29.64 -13.19 18.49
N GLY A 185 -30.13 -12.25 17.67
CA GLY A 185 -30.13 -12.42 16.23
C GLY A 185 -28.71 -12.54 15.67
N LYS A 186 -28.56 -13.14 14.49
CA LYS A 186 -27.27 -13.23 13.79
C LYS A 186 -27.37 -12.53 12.44
N ASN A 187 -26.33 -11.78 12.10
CA ASN A 187 -26.12 -11.23 10.77
C ASN A 187 -24.91 -11.91 10.15
N THR A 188 -25.07 -12.45 8.95
CA THR A 188 -23.97 -13.08 8.21
C THR A 188 -23.80 -12.39 6.87
N ILE A 189 -22.58 -11.96 6.58
CA ILE A 189 -22.19 -11.33 5.33
C ILE A 189 -21.14 -12.24 4.67
N VAL A 190 -21.45 -12.71 3.47
CA VAL A 190 -20.51 -13.49 2.65
C VAL A 190 -20.04 -12.62 1.50
N LEU A 191 -18.72 -12.42 1.41
CA LEU A 191 -18.09 -11.69 0.33
C LEU A 191 -17.25 -12.62 -0.50
N HIS A 192 -17.35 -12.47 -1.81
CA HIS A 192 -16.45 -13.10 -2.77
C HIS A 192 -15.83 -12.00 -3.61
N ASN A 193 -14.52 -11.80 -3.46
CA ASN A 193 -13.77 -10.81 -4.18
C ASN A 193 -12.79 -11.49 -5.15
N THR A 194 -12.83 -11.08 -6.40
CA THR A 194 -11.87 -11.50 -7.42
C THR A 194 -10.95 -10.32 -7.70
N CYS A 195 -9.68 -10.51 -7.39
CA CYS A 195 -8.67 -9.47 -7.47
C CYS A 195 -7.50 -9.94 -8.30
N GLU A 196 -7.03 -9.10 -9.21
CA GLU A 196 -5.69 -9.26 -9.77
C GLU A 196 -4.72 -8.65 -8.74
N ASP A 197 -4.06 -9.50 -7.96
CA ASP A 197 -3.26 -9.09 -6.79
C ASP A 197 -2.17 -8.10 -7.19
N SER A 198 -1.51 -8.33 -8.33
CA SER A 198 -0.46 -7.44 -8.82
C SER A 198 -0.99 -6.08 -9.25
N LEU A 199 -2.19 -6.03 -9.85
CA LEU A 199 -2.81 -4.77 -10.30
C LEU A 199 -3.33 -3.94 -9.12
N LEU A 200 -3.69 -4.57 -8.00
CA LEU A 200 -4.02 -3.85 -6.76
C LEU A 200 -2.77 -3.41 -6.00
N ALA A 201 -1.71 -4.23 -5.99
CA ALA A 201 -0.50 -3.95 -5.22
C ALA A 201 0.38 -2.85 -5.85
N ALA A 202 0.52 -2.84 -7.18
CA ALA A 202 1.42 -1.90 -7.85
C ALA A 202 1.08 -0.42 -7.56
N PRO A 203 -0.20 0.03 -7.60
CA PRO A 203 -0.55 1.40 -7.21
C PRO A 203 -0.29 1.71 -5.74
N ILE A 204 -0.50 0.75 -4.83
CA ILE A 204 -0.23 0.93 -3.40
C ILE A 204 1.27 1.14 -3.15
N ILE A 205 2.14 0.44 -3.88
CA ILE A 205 3.60 0.62 -3.80
C ILE A 205 3.97 2.04 -4.24
N LEU A 206 3.40 2.53 -5.34
CA LEU A 206 3.66 3.89 -5.83
C LEU A 206 3.19 4.94 -4.83
N ASP A 207 1.97 4.81 -4.31
CA ASP A 207 1.44 5.72 -3.29
C ASP A 207 2.31 5.73 -2.02
N LEU A 208 2.89 4.58 -1.66
CA LEU A 208 3.77 4.48 -0.49
C LEU A 208 5.09 5.21 -0.71
N LEU A 209 5.66 5.13 -1.92
CA LEU A 209 6.84 5.90 -2.29
C LEU A 209 6.57 7.40 -2.27
N LEU A 210 5.44 7.83 -2.83
CA LEU A 210 5.06 9.25 -2.89
C LEU A 210 4.81 9.84 -1.50
N LEU A 211 4.08 9.13 -0.63
CA LEU A 211 3.87 9.57 0.75
C LEU A 211 5.17 9.55 1.57
N ALA A 212 6.02 8.55 1.36
CA ALA A 212 7.31 8.47 2.04
C ALA A 212 8.20 9.67 1.66
N GLU A 213 8.31 9.99 0.37
CA GLU A 213 9.03 11.16 -0.12
C GLU A 213 8.46 12.46 0.48
N LEU A 214 7.13 12.66 0.41
CA LEU A 214 6.48 13.86 0.96
C LEU A 214 6.75 14.01 2.46
N SER A 215 6.74 12.91 3.22
CA SER A 215 7.01 12.94 4.66
C SER A 215 8.42 13.45 4.99
N THR A 216 9.39 13.29 4.08
CA THR A 216 10.75 13.83 4.27
C THR A 216 10.82 15.35 4.09
N ARG A 217 9.85 15.96 3.39
CA ARG A 217 9.79 17.40 3.11
C ARG A 217 9.04 18.20 4.18
N ILE A 218 8.22 17.55 4.99
CA ILE A 218 7.43 18.21 6.04
C ILE A 218 8.28 18.39 7.30
N GLN A 219 8.30 19.61 7.82
CA GLN A 219 8.96 19.96 9.07
C GLN A 219 7.96 20.62 10.03
N LEU A 220 8.03 20.24 11.30
CA LEU A 220 7.15 20.71 12.36
C LEU A 220 7.96 21.50 13.40
N LYS A 221 7.38 22.57 13.91
CA LYS A 221 7.99 23.44 14.94
C LYS A 221 7.05 23.49 16.15
N PRO A 222 7.40 22.91 17.30
CA PRO A 222 6.64 23.10 18.53
C PRO A 222 6.60 24.56 18.93
N GLU A 223 5.44 25.01 19.41
CA GLU A 223 5.27 26.38 19.91
C GLU A 223 6.26 26.65 21.06
N GLY A 224 6.96 27.79 20.99
CA GLY A 224 7.98 28.18 21.98
C GLY A 224 9.38 27.58 21.78
N THR A 225 9.61 26.76 20.76
CA THR A 225 10.96 26.32 20.35
C THR A 225 11.34 26.97 19.03
N ASP A 226 12.64 27.18 18.74
CA ASP A 226 13.08 27.74 17.45
C ASP A 226 13.53 26.71 16.41
N LYS A 227 13.47 25.42 16.76
CA LYS A 227 13.98 24.35 15.91
C LYS A 227 12.85 23.61 15.22
N PHE A 228 13.04 23.40 13.93
CA PHE A 228 12.21 22.52 13.14
C PHE A 228 12.66 21.07 13.32
N HIS A 229 11.69 20.16 13.37
CA HIS A 229 11.89 18.73 13.49
C HIS A 229 11.19 18.02 12.33
N SER A 230 11.82 17.00 11.75
CA SER A 230 11.16 16.10 10.80
C SER A 230 10.18 15.17 11.51
N PHE A 231 9.36 14.46 10.74
CA PHE A 231 8.59 13.35 11.29
C PHE A 231 9.47 12.32 11.99
N HIS A 232 8.86 11.59 12.93
CA HIS A 232 9.49 10.43 13.54
C HIS A 232 9.82 9.38 12.46
N PRO A 233 10.96 8.66 12.54
CA PRO A 233 11.36 7.66 11.54
C PRO A 233 10.31 6.58 11.27
N VAL A 234 9.46 6.32 12.26
CA VAL A 234 8.23 5.54 12.09
C VAL A 234 7.14 6.50 11.60
N ALA A 235 7.05 6.66 10.27
CA ALA A 235 6.10 7.56 9.63
C ALA A 235 4.69 6.96 9.66
N THR A 236 3.92 7.31 10.70
CA THR A 236 2.53 6.85 10.89
C THR A 236 1.60 7.22 9.74
N ILE A 237 1.97 8.23 8.93
CA ILE A 237 1.26 8.62 7.70
C ILE A 237 1.18 7.46 6.70
N LEU A 238 2.18 6.58 6.67
CA LEU A 238 2.23 5.43 5.76
C LEU A 238 1.26 4.31 6.17
N SER A 239 0.64 4.42 7.35
CA SER A 239 -0.27 3.39 7.88
C SER A 239 -1.43 3.06 6.96
N TYR A 240 -1.94 4.06 6.22
CA TYR A 240 -3.02 3.91 5.24
C TYR A 240 -2.75 2.85 4.16
N LEU A 241 -1.47 2.64 3.82
CA LEU A 241 -1.05 1.75 2.74
C LEU A 241 -0.45 0.43 3.26
N THR A 242 -0.31 0.29 4.57
CA THR A 242 0.31 -0.88 5.19
C THR A 242 -0.69 -1.66 6.00
N LYS A 243 -0.69 -2.98 5.82
CA LYS A 243 -1.58 -3.88 6.56
C LYS A 243 -1.31 -3.87 8.07
N ALA A 244 -0.06 -3.71 8.47
CA ALA A 244 0.38 -3.74 9.86
C ALA A 244 1.27 -2.53 10.11
N PRO A 245 0.70 -1.39 10.48
CA PRO A 245 1.48 -0.17 10.61
C PRO A 245 2.43 -0.29 11.80
N LEU A 246 3.70 -0.03 11.54
CA LEU A 246 4.68 0.16 12.61
C LEU A 246 4.33 1.47 13.32
N VAL A 247 4.29 1.43 14.66
CA VAL A 247 4.03 2.60 15.50
C VAL A 247 5.10 2.74 16.58
N LEU A 248 5.14 3.89 17.23
CA LEU A 248 6.03 4.16 18.34
C LEU A 248 5.73 3.25 19.54
N PRO A 249 6.75 2.81 20.30
CA PRO A 249 6.52 2.09 21.55
C PRO A 249 5.60 2.88 22.48
N GLY A 250 4.54 2.22 22.98
CA GLY A 250 3.55 2.85 23.85
C GLY A 250 2.45 3.64 23.14
N THR A 251 2.43 3.67 21.80
CA THR A 251 1.34 4.26 21.02
C THR A 251 0.40 3.18 20.48
N LEU A 252 -0.89 3.54 20.33
CA LEU A 252 -1.90 2.62 19.79
C LEU A 252 -1.77 2.50 18.28
N VAL A 253 -1.88 1.27 17.79
CA VAL A 253 -2.02 0.96 16.36
C VAL A 253 -3.45 1.31 15.95
N VAL A 254 -3.62 1.98 14.81
CA VAL A 254 -4.94 2.24 14.21
C VAL A 254 -4.95 1.60 12.83
N ASN A 255 -5.80 0.61 12.61
CA ASN A 255 -5.94 -0.12 11.34
C ASN A 255 -7.21 0.25 10.57
N ALA A 256 -8.15 0.97 11.19
CA ALA A 256 -9.36 1.42 10.50
C ALA A 256 -9.01 2.35 9.33
N LEU A 257 -9.19 1.84 8.11
CA LEU A 257 -8.81 2.51 6.86
C LEU A 257 -9.40 3.93 6.74
N ALA A 258 -10.66 4.12 7.13
CA ALA A 258 -11.32 5.43 7.09
C ALA A 258 -10.67 6.44 8.06
N LYS A 259 -10.25 6.00 9.25
CA LYS A 259 -9.55 6.85 10.22
C LYS A 259 -8.15 7.21 9.72
N GLN A 260 -7.44 6.25 9.12
CA GLN A 260 -6.15 6.49 8.50
C GLN A 260 -6.25 7.47 7.31
N ARG A 261 -7.30 7.36 6.50
CA ARG A 261 -7.58 8.33 5.42
C ARG A 261 -7.86 9.73 5.97
N ALA A 262 -8.73 9.84 6.97
CA ALA A 262 -9.06 11.13 7.59
C ALA A 262 -7.82 11.78 8.24
N MET A 263 -6.91 10.99 8.81
CA MET A 263 -5.62 11.46 9.30
C MET A 263 -4.78 12.05 8.16
N LEU A 264 -4.64 11.33 7.04
CA LEU A 264 -3.89 11.82 5.88
C LEU A 264 -4.49 13.12 5.33
N GLU A 265 -5.80 13.17 5.16
CA GLU A 265 -6.53 14.36 4.70
C GLU A 265 -6.28 15.57 5.60
N ASN A 266 -6.40 15.39 6.90
CA ASN A 266 -6.20 16.44 7.88
C ASN A 266 -4.74 16.94 7.94
N ILE A 267 -3.76 16.07 7.73
CA ILE A 267 -2.36 16.47 7.60
C ILE A 267 -2.17 17.33 6.36
N MET A 268 -2.73 16.93 5.21
CA MET A 268 -2.64 17.72 3.97
C MET A 268 -3.32 19.08 4.11
N ARG A 269 -4.51 19.12 4.72
CA ARG A 269 -5.24 20.36 5.04
C ARG A 269 -4.41 21.29 5.92
N ALA A 270 -3.78 20.76 6.97
CA ALA A 270 -2.89 21.53 7.81
C ALA A 270 -1.69 22.10 7.03
N CYS A 271 -1.09 21.32 6.11
CA CYS A 271 0.02 21.80 5.27
C CYS A 271 -0.36 22.97 4.35
N VAL A 272 -1.62 23.09 3.95
CA VAL A 272 -2.14 24.20 3.13
C VAL A 272 -2.82 25.31 3.96
N GLY A 273 -2.77 25.23 5.29
CA GLY A 273 -3.34 26.24 6.20
C GLY A 273 -4.87 26.17 6.35
N LEU A 274 -5.48 25.04 6.00
CA LEU A 274 -6.91 24.79 6.21
C LEU A 274 -7.17 24.20 7.59
N ALA A 275 -8.35 24.52 8.13
CA ALA A 275 -8.84 23.89 9.36
C ALA A 275 -9.09 22.39 9.14
N LEU A 276 -8.98 21.61 10.22
CA LEU A 276 -9.27 20.17 10.21
C LEU A 276 -10.71 19.91 9.80
N GLU A 277 -10.93 18.86 9.01
CA GLU A 277 -12.26 18.39 8.65
C GLU A 277 -12.92 17.75 9.88
N ASN A 278 -14.10 18.26 10.23
CA ASN A 278 -14.85 17.86 11.42
C ASN A 278 -16.20 17.22 11.09
N ASN A 279 -16.64 17.25 9.83
CA ASN A 279 -17.88 16.67 9.33
C ASN A 279 -19.16 17.15 10.04
N MET A 280 -19.12 18.28 10.77
CA MET A 280 -20.28 18.73 11.54
C MET A 280 -21.34 19.43 10.69
N ILE A 281 -20.95 20.05 9.56
CA ILE A 281 -21.85 20.65 8.54
C ILE A 281 -22.93 21.55 9.20
N LEU A 282 -22.53 22.34 10.21
CA LEU A 282 -23.46 23.09 11.07
C LEU A 282 -24.07 24.31 10.37
N GLU A 283 -23.55 24.66 9.20
CA GLU A 283 -24.02 25.72 8.32
C GLU A 283 -25.35 25.41 7.61
N TYR A 284 -25.77 24.13 7.54
CA TYR A 284 -27.04 23.70 6.93
C TYR A 284 -28.18 23.50 7.94
N LYS A 285 -28.20 24.28 9.02
CA LYS A 285 -29.30 24.27 9.98
C LYS A 285 -30.56 24.94 9.47
#